data_AF-A0A3D5YIB7-F1
#
_entry.id   AF-A0A3D5YIB7-F1
#
_cell.length_a   1.000
_cell.length_b   1.000
_cell.length_c   1.000
_cell.angle_alpha   90.00
_cell.angle_beta   90.00
_cell.angle_gamma   90.00
#
_symmetry.space_group_name_H-M   'P 1'
#
loop_
_entity.id
_entity.type
_entity.pdbx_description
1 polymer ?
#
loop_
_entity_poly.entity_id
_entity_poly.type
_entity_poly.pdbx_seq_one_letter_code
_entity_poly.pdbx_strand_id
1 'polypeptide(L)'
;MRVYDANKDIIARLKLEGKLVLQKSYSHSYPHCRRCDTPLICKALTSWFIKEPELTKTTVPNADHIGFVPETIKNRFSDVLSSAPDWNLARNRYR
;
A
#
# COMPACT_ATOMS: atom_id res chain seq x y z
N MET A 1 15.42 17.03 -7.47
CA MET A 1 15.31 16.69 -6.04
C MET A 1 14.28 15.58 -5.90
N ARG A 2 14.65 14.39 -5.39
CA ARG A 2 13.66 13.35 -5.07
C ARG A 2 12.98 13.70 -3.75
N VAL A 3 11.82 13.10 -3.49
CA VAL A 3 11.00 13.41 -2.29
C VAL A 3 11.82 13.30 -1.00
N TYR A 4 12.61 12.24 -0.84
CA TYR A 4 13.42 12.02 0.36
C TYR A 4 14.60 12.97 0.51
N ASP A 5 15.17 13.45 -0.59
CA ASP A 5 16.30 14.39 -0.56
C ASP A 5 15.85 15.72 0.07
N ALA A 6 14.60 16.12 -0.18
CA ALA A 6 14.01 17.36 0.33
C ALA A 6 13.79 17.37 1.85
N ASN A 7 13.77 16.20 2.50
CA ASN A 7 13.43 16.10 3.92
C ASN A 7 14.40 16.92 4.80
N LYS A 8 15.70 16.89 4.50
CA LYS A 8 16.72 17.60 5.30
C LYS A 8 16.53 19.11 5.26
N ASP A 9 16.29 19.65 4.07
CA ASP A 9 16.12 21.09 3.85
C ASP A 9 14.83 21.60 4.50
N ILE A 10 13.75 20.82 4.41
CA ILE A 10 12.47 21.15 5.05
C ILE A 10 12.63 21.17 6.58
N ILE A 11 13.31 20.17 7.17
CA ILE A 11 13.56 20.13 8.61
C ILE A 11 14.40 21.34 9.05
N ALA A 12 15.46 21.67 8.31
CA ALA A 12 16.32 22.82 8.62
C ALA A 12 15.51 24.13 8.59
N ARG A 13 14.65 24.32 7.59
CA ARG A 13 13.76 25.47 7.49
C ARG A 13 12.78 25.55 8.66
N LEU A 14 12.11 24.44 9.02
CA LEU A 14 11.17 24.41 10.15
C LEU A 14 11.85 24.73 11.48
N LYS A 15 13.13 24.33 11.65
CA LYS A 15 13.94 24.69 12.81
C LYS A 15 14.24 26.18 12.87
N LEU A 16 14.62 26.79 11.75
CA LEU A 16 14.88 28.24 11.65
C LEU A 16 13.62 29.07 11.91
N GLU A 17 12.46 28.61 11.46
CA GLU A 17 11.18 29.27 11.69
C GLU A 17 10.64 29.07 13.12
N GLY A 18 11.35 28.33 13.99
CA GLY A 18 10.89 28.05 15.36
C GLY A 18 9.67 27.12 15.45
N LYS A 19 9.32 26.42 14.36
CA LYS A 19 8.14 25.54 14.25
C LYS A 19 8.43 24.07 14.56
N LEU A 20 9.70 23.72 14.71
CA LEU A 20 10.13 22.35 15.01
C LEU A 20 10.06 22.08 16.51
N VAL A 21 9.12 21.24 16.94
CA VAL A 21 8.96 20.86 18.37
C VAL A 21 9.90 19.72 18.75
N LEU A 22 9.99 18.67 17.93
CA LEU A 22 10.80 17.48 18.20
C LEU A 22 11.31 16.88 16.89
N GLN A 23 12.56 16.43 16.90
CA GLN A 23 13.16 15.65 15.81
C GLN A 23 13.71 14.35 16.38
N LYS A 24 13.23 13.21 15.88
CA LYS A 24 13.71 11.87 16.27
C LYS A 24 13.68 10.92 15.09
N SER A 25 14.62 9.98 15.06
CA SER A 25 14.65 8.90 14.08
C SER A 25 13.85 7.70 14.59
N TYR A 26 13.08 7.08 13.70
CA TYR A 26 12.27 5.89 14.00
C TYR A 26 12.60 4.78 13.02
N SER A 27 12.73 3.56 13.54
CA SER A 27 12.82 2.34 12.72
C SER A 27 11.46 1.68 12.70
N HIS A 28 10.90 1.46 11.51
CA HIS A 28 9.62 0.81 11.32
C HIS A 28 9.54 0.17 9.93
N SER A 29 8.57 -0.73 9.76
CA SER A 29 8.26 -1.30 8.45
C SER A 29 7.73 -0.23 7.50
N TYR A 30 8.33 -0.13 6.32
CA TYR A 30 7.92 0.79 5.27
C TYR A 30 7.67 0.04 3.96
N PRO A 31 6.62 0.39 3.18
CA PRO A 31 6.32 -0.30 1.93
C PRO A 31 7.35 0.01 0.85
N HIS A 32 7.88 -1.04 0.23
CA HIS A 32 8.82 -0.95 -0.89
C HIS A 32 8.24 -1.64 -2.13
N CYS A 33 8.66 -1.19 -3.31
CA CYS A 33 8.27 -1.81 -4.56
C CYS A 33 8.84 -3.22 -4.62
N ARG A 34 7.97 -4.24 -4.74
CA ARG A 34 8.38 -5.65 -4.76
C ARG A 34 9.26 -6.06 -5.97
N ARG A 35 9.45 -5.16 -6.94
CA ARG A 35 10.24 -5.43 -8.17
C ARG A 35 11.61 -4.76 -8.18
N CYS A 36 11.72 -3.58 -7.58
CA CYS A 36 12.96 -2.78 -7.64
C CYS A 36 13.39 -2.22 -6.29
N ASP A 37 12.74 -2.62 -5.20
CA ASP A 37 13.05 -2.28 -3.82
C ASP A 37 13.10 -0.77 -3.51
N THR A 38 12.56 0.06 -4.41
CA THR A 38 12.45 1.50 -4.18
C THR A 38 11.31 1.79 -3.20
N PRO A 39 11.49 2.73 -2.26
CA PRO A 39 10.45 3.09 -1.29
C PRO A 39 9.23 3.71 -1.98
N LEU A 40 8.03 3.27 -1.58
CA LEU A 40 6.77 3.72 -2.17
C LEU A 40 6.26 5.00 -1.48
N ILE A 41 5.61 5.86 -2.25
CA ILE A 41 4.92 7.05 -1.74
C ILE A 41 3.44 7.01 -2.16
N CYS A 42 2.57 7.42 -1.25
CA CYS A 42 1.15 7.58 -1.56
C CYS A 42 0.95 8.92 -2.27
N LYS A 43 0.51 8.88 -3.54
CA LYS A 43 0.20 10.05 -4.35
C LYS A 43 -1.15 9.86 -5.04
N ALA A 44 -1.98 10.91 -5.03
CA ALA A 44 -3.23 10.92 -5.77
C ALA A 44 -2.95 10.97 -7.29
N LEU A 45 -3.53 10.02 -8.03
CA LEU A 45 -3.43 9.89 -9.47
C LEU A 45 -4.78 9.43 -10.03
N THR A 46 -5.10 9.83 -11.26
CA THR A 46 -6.24 9.26 -11.98
C THR A 46 -5.91 7.84 -12.42
N SER A 47 -6.83 6.91 -12.16
CA SER A 47 -6.65 5.49 -12.45
C SER A 47 -7.99 4.80 -12.66
N TRP A 48 -7.96 3.58 -13.20
CA TRP A 48 -9.13 2.72 -13.37
C TRP A 48 -9.17 1.65 -12.29
N PHE A 49 -10.35 1.43 -11.72
CA PHE A 49 -10.57 0.53 -10.59
C PHE A 49 -11.72 -0.44 -10.86
N ILE A 50 -11.61 -1.66 -10.33
CA ILE A 50 -12.74 -2.57 -10.15
C ILE A 50 -13.28 -2.39 -8.73
N LYS A 51 -14.61 -2.35 -8.60
CA LYS A 51 -15.31 -2.35 -7.31
C LYS A 51 -15.29 -3.73 -6.67
N GLU A 52 -14.15 -4.09 -6.10
CA GLU A 52 -13.92 -5.39 -5.47
C GLU A 52 -14.92 -5.70 -4.33
N PRO A 53 -15.33 -4.75 -3.46
CA PRO A 53 -16.26 -5.03 -2.36
C PRO A 53 -17.63 -5.54 -2.80
N GLU A 54 -18.07 -5.20 -4.01
CA GLU A 54 -19.32 -5.73 -4.58
C GLU A 54 -19.17 -7.21 -4.97
N LEU A 55 -17.97 -7.61 -5.41
CA LEU A 55 -17.62 -8.97 -5.79
C LEU A 55 -17.40 -9.86 -4.57
N THR A 56 -16.82 -9.33 -3.49
CA THR A 56 -16.55 -10.08 -2.23
C THR A 56 -17.75 -10.89 -1.73
N LYS A 57 -18.98 -10.39 -1.94
CA LYS A 57 -20.24 -11.08 -1.59
C LYS A 57 -20.39 -12.45 -2.25
N THR A 58 -19.84 -12.64 -3.44
CA THR A 58 -19.86 -13.90 -4.18
C THR A 58 -18.53 -14.65 -4.05
N THR A 59 -17.39 -13.95 -4.02
CA THR A 59 -16.07 -14.58 -3.98
C THR A 59 -15.75 -15.25 -2.63
N VAL A 60 -16.17 -14.66 -1.51
CA VAL A 60 -15.87 -15.21 -0.16
C VAL A 60 -16.54 -16.57 0.08
N PRO A 61 -17.86 -16.75 -0.16
CA PRO A 61 -18.49 -18.07 -0.04
C PRO A 61 -17.87 -19.11 -0.97
N ASN A 62 -17.48 -18.69 -2.19
CA ASN A 62 -16.86 -19.61 -3.15
C ASN A 62 -15.49 -20.13 -2.70
N ALA A 63 -14.79 -19.43 -1.80
CA ALA A 63 -13.54 -19.90 -1.24
C ALA A 63 -13.71 -21.19 -0.43
N ASP A 64 -14.91 -21.47 0.11
CA ASP A 64 -15.17 -22.71 0.86
C ASP A 64 -15.14 -23.97 0.01
N HIS A 65 -15.33 -23.83 -1.31
CA HIS A 65 -15.30 -24.94 -2.26
C HIS A 65 -13.90 -25.30 -2.75
N ILE A 66 -12.86 -24.58 -2.30
CA ILE A 66 -11.47 -24.78 -2.71
C ILE A 66 -10.74 -25.69 -1.72
N GLY A 67 -10.12 -26.76 -2.23
CA GLY A 67 -9.28 -27.66 -1.44
C GLY A 67 -7.88 -27.09 -1.18
N PHE A 68 -7.73 -26.23 -0.17
CA PHE A 68 -6.45 -25.64 0.21
C PHE A 68 -5.50 -26.67 0.84
N VAL A 69 -4.24 -26.68 0.39
CA VAL A 69 -3.17 -27.51 0.97
C VAL A 69 -1.96 -26.63 1.29
N PRO A 70 -1.53 -26.52 2.57
CA PRO A 70 -2.23 -26.94 3.79
C PRO A 70 -3.50 -26.11 4.07
N GLU A 71 -4.44 -26.70 4.81
CA GLU A 71 -5.76 -26.13 5.09
C GLU A 71 -5.70 -24.79 5.84
N THR A 72 -4.64 -24.56 6.64
CA THR A 72 -4.42 -23.32 7.40
C THR A 72 -4.32 -22.07 6.53
N ILE A 73 -4.02 -22.22 5.23
CA ILE A 73 -3.95 -21.09 4.27
C ILE A 73 -5.34 -20.51 4.01
N LYS A 74 -6.40 -21.32 4.10
CA LYS A 74 -7.78 -20.91 3.82
C LYS A 74 -8.17 -19.66 4.61
N ASN A 75 -7.87 -19.64 5.91
CA ASN A 75 -8.21 -18.52 6.79
C ASN A 75 -7.52 -17.22 6.34
N ARG A 76 -6.21 -17.29 6.05
CA ARG A 76 -5.46 -16.12 5.55
C ARG A 76 -6.00 -15.61 4.22
N PHE A 77 -6.39 -16.51 3.32
CA PHE A 77 -6.96 -16.13 2.03
C PHE A 77 -8.33 -15.46 2.19
N SER A 78 -9.21 -16.02 3.01
CA SER A 78 -10.53 -15.44 3.31
C SER A 78 -10.44 -14.08 4.00
N ASP A 79 -9.49 -13.91 4.93
CA ASP A 79 -9.26 -12.61 5.60
C ASP A 79 -8.82 -11.54 4.59
N VAL A 80 -7.95 -11.90 3.64
CA VAL A 80 -7.49 -10.98 2.59
C VAL A 80 -8.63 -10.64 1.63
N LEU A 81 -9.45 -11.63 1.24
CA LEU A 81 -10.59 -11.38 0.34
C LEU A 81 -11.65 -10.48 0.98
N SER A 82 -11.93 -10.68 2.26
CA SER A 82 -12.96 -9.90 2.99
C SER A 82 -12.57 -8.45 3.23
N SER A 83 -11.27 -8.16 3.32
CA SER A 83 -10.71 -6.81 3.56
C SER A 83 -10.13 -6.15 2.30
N ALA A 84 -10.34 -6.75 1.12
CA ALA A 84 -9.76 -6.28 -0.12
C ALA A 84 -10.33 -4.89 -0.53
N PRO A 85 -9.46 -3.89 -0.76
CA PRO A 85 -9.90 -2.61 -1.31
C PRO A 85 -10.19 -2.72 -2.82
N ASP A 86 -10.80 -1.68 -3.39
CA ASP A 86 -10.98 -1.57 -4.83
C ASP A 86 -9.68 -1.81 -5.59
N TRP A 87 -9.75 -2.70 -6.59
CA TRP A 87 -8.56 -3.14 -7.28
C TRP A 87 -8.19 -2.20 -8.42
N ASN A 88 -7.05 -1.51 -8.27
CA ASN A 88 -6.50 -0.66 -9.33
C ASN A 88 -5.93 -1.51 -10.48
N LEU A 89 -6.49 -1.38 -11.68
CA LEU A 89 -6.02 -2.04 -12.90
C LEU A 89 -5.04 -1.20 -13.72
N ALA A 90 -5.23 0.13 -13.77
CA ALA A 90 -4.46 0.93 -14.69
C ALA A 90 -2.98 0.96 -14.28
N ARG A 91 -2.09 0.82 -15.27
CA ARG A 91 -0.65 0.90 -15.09
C ARG A 91 -0.10 1.81 -16.17
N ASN A 92 0.55 2.90 -15.77
CA ASN A 92 1.21 3.81 -16.69
C ASN A 92 2.52 3.16 -17.17
N ARG A 93 2.41 2.34 -18.22
CA ARG A 93 3.52 1.62 -18.86
C ARG A 93 3.44 1.86 -20.36
N TYR A 94 4.58 1.85 -21.02
CA TYR A 94 4.64 1.86 -22.49
C TYR A 94 4.30 0.46 -23.03
N ARG A 95 3.95 0.40 -24.32
CA ARG A 95 3.98 -0.85 -25.08
C ARG A 95 5.38 -1.11 -25.59
#